data_AF-A0A377HVR2-F1
#
_entry.id   AF-A0A377HVR2-F1
#
_cell.length_a   1.000
_cell.length_b   1.000
_cell.length_c   1.000
_cell.angle_alpha   90.00
_cell.angle_beta   90.00
_cell.angle_gamma   90.00
#
_symmetry.space_group_name_H-M   'P 1'
#
loop_
_entity.id
_entity.type
_entity.pdbx_description
1 polymer ?
#
loop_
_entity_poly.entity_id
_entity_poly.type
_entity_poly.pdbx_seq_one_letter_code
_entity_poly.pdbx_strand_id
1 'polypeptide(L)' 'MNGSNNKEIARYNLSAQGSHTAQIMAKVYRHNGEWKMHAIGENGYGRTVADLLTGIIPHL' A
#
# COMPACT_ATOMS: atom_id res chain seq x y z
N MET A 1 -8.49 -11.98 0.38
CA MET A 1 -9.79 -12.68 0.36
C MET A 1 -10.26 -12.80 1.81
N ASN A 2 -11.48 -12.36 2.14
CA ASN A 2 -12.05 -12.58 3.48
C ASN A 2 -13.05 -13.74 3.37
N GLY A 3 -12.87 -14.74 4.22
CA GLY A 3 -13.32 -16.12 4.03
C GLY A 3 -14.79 -16.40 4.30
N SER A 4 -15.71 -15.47 4.07
CA SER A 4 -17.14 -15.70 4.36
C SER A 4 -18.15 -15.16 3.35
N ASN A 5 -17.78 -14.28 2.42
CA ASN A 5 -18.76 -13.70 1.50
C ASN A 5 -18.28 -13.45 0.06
N ASN A 6 -17.12 -13.98 -0.33
CA ASN A 6 -16.62 -13.97 -1.72
C ASN A 6 -16.65 -12.58 -2.41
N LYS A 7 -16.74 -11.51 -1.62
CA LYS A 7 -16.85 -10.14 -2.11
C LYS A 7 -15.44 -9.56 -2.17
N GLU A 8 -15.06 -9.17 -3.36
CA GLU A 8 -13.77 -8.57 -3.65
C GLU A 8 -13.55 -7.32 -2.78
N ILE A 9 -12.47 -7.28 -2.02
CA ILE A 9 -12.29 -6.33 -0.90
C ILE A 9 -11.54 -5.07 -1.33
N ALA A 10 -10.81 -5.15 -2.44
CA ALA A 10 -10.31 -4.03 -3.20
C ALA A 10 -9.73 -4.59 -4.50
N ARG A 11 -10.06 -3.95 -5.63
CA ARG A 11 -9.41 -4.20 -6.92
C ARG A 11 -8.64 -2.94 -7.26
N TYR A 12 -7.31 -3.00 -7.18
CA TYR A 12 -6.47 -1.93 -7.70
C TYR A 12 -6.01 -2.35 -9.10
N ASN A 13 -6.45 -1.60 -10.10
CA ASN A 13 -6.01 -1.84 -11.46
C ASN A 13 -4.66 -1.14 -11.62
N LEU A 14 -3.58 -1.91 -11.73
CA LEU A 14 -2.24 -1.39 -11.96
C LEU A 14 -2.11 -0.91 -13.41
N SER A 15 -2.91 0.10 -13.80
CA SER A 15 -2.87 0.70 -15.13
C SER A 15 -1.76 1.74 -15.28
N ALA A 16 -0.93 1.92 -14.25
CA ALA A 16 0.22 2.80 -14.26
C ALA A 16 1.31 2.22 -15.17
N GLN A 17 1.14 2.41 -16.48
CA GLN A 17 2.19 2.23 -17.47
C GLN A 17 3.25 3.33 -17.24
N GLY A 18 4.45 2.91 -16.86
CA GLY A 18 5.59 3.78 -16.56
C GLY A 18 6.76 2.96 -16.02
N SER A 19 7.93 3.58 -15.84
CA SER A 19 9.16 2.85 -15.42
C SER A 19 9.17 2.42 -13.94
N HIS A 20 8.10 2.66 -13.19
CA HIS A 20 7.98 2.33 -11.77
C HIS A 20 7.96 0.81 -11.55
N THR A 21 8.69 0.34 -10.54
CA THR A 21 8.84 -1.09 -10.23
C THR A 21 8.23 -1.48 -8.89
N ALA A 22 7.67 -0.51 -8.16
CA ALA A 22 7.04 -0.70 -6.86
C ALA A 22 5.89 0.27 -6.62
N GLN A 23 5.03 -0.01 -5.63
CA GLN A 23 3.96 0.88 -5.19
C GLN A 23 3.70 0.75 -3.68
N ILE A 24 3.61 1.89 -2.99
CA ILE A 24 3.23 2.01 -1.57
C ILE A 24 1.71 2.18 -1.52
N MET A 25 1.00 1.12 -1.14
CA MET A 25 -0.46 1.07 -1.26
C MET A 25 -1.19 1.76 -0.10
N ALA A 26 -0.82 1.43 1.13
CA ALA A 26 -1.49 1.91 2.34
C ALA A 26 -0.60 1.68 3.56
N LYS A 27 -0.91 2.40 4.65
CA LYS A 27 -0.38 2.11 5.98
C LYS A 27 -1.49 1.65 6.92
N VAL A 28 -1.16 0.68 7.77
CA VAL A 28 -2.03 0.20 8.83
C VAL A 28 -1.36 0.53 10.16
N TYR A 29 -2.07 1.23 11.04
CA TYR A 29 -1.53 1.72 12.30
C TYR A 29 -2.54 1.53 13.44
N ARG A 30 -2.01 1.48 14.67
CA ARG A 30 -2.81 1.39 15.88
C ARG A 30 -3.11 2.80 16.39
N HIS A 31 -4.36 3.10 16.66
CA HIS A 31 -4.79 4.37 17.23
C HIS A 31 -5.88 4.12 18.26
N ASN A 32 -5.64 4.51 19.52
CA ASN A 32 -6.56 4.31 20.64
C ASN A 32 -7.06 2.86 20.78
N GLY A 33 -6.17 1.88 20.60
CA GLY A 33 -6.55 0.46 20.70
C GLY A 33 -7.41 -0.04 19.54
N GLU A 34 -7.50 0.71 18.44
CA GLU A 34 -8.16 0.29 17.20
C GLU A 34 -7.18 0.26 16.03
N TRP A 35 -7.42 -0.67 15.09
CA TRP A 35 -6.64 -0.77 13.86
C TRP A 35 -7.25 0.16 12.84
N LYS A 36 -6.45 1.09 12.33
CA LYS A 36 -6.84 2.02 11.28
C LYS A 36 -5.99 1.78 10.05
N MET A 37 -6.57 2.01 8.89
CA MET A 37 -5.89 1.96 7.59
C MET A 37 -5.97 3.32 6.92
N HIS A 38 -4.89 3.75 6.30
CA HIS A 38 -4.83 4.95 5.45
C HIS A 38 -4.26 4.57 4.09
N ALA A 39 -5.00 4.83 3.01
CA ALA A 39 -4.56 4.57 1.65
C ALA A 39 -3.56 5.64 1.18
N ILE A 40 -2.50 5.23 0.48
CA ILE A 40 -1.39 6.09 0.02
C ILE A 40 -1.34 6.12 -1.51
N GLY A 41 -1.13 4.97 -2.17
CA GLY A 41 -1.12 4.85 -3.63
C GLY A 41 0.09 5.49 -4.33
N GLU A 42 1.24 5.57 -3.67
CA GLU A 42 2.45 6.23 -4.20
C GLU A 42 3.31 5.25 -5.01
N ASN A 43 3.72 5.63 -6.22
CA ASN A 43 4.58 4.80 -7.08
C ASN A 43 6.06 4.95 -6.67
N GLY A 44 6.82 3.86 -6.74
CA GLY A 44 8.23 3.83 -6.39
C GLY A 44 9.09 3.00 -7.34
N TYR A 45 10.39 3.01 -7.07
CA TYR A 45 11.41 2.26 -7.83
C TYR A 45 12.25 1.45 -6.86
N GLY A 46 12.43 0.16 -7.13
CA GLY A 46 13.18 -0.73 -6.26
C GLY A 46 12.57 -2.11 -6.16
N ARG A 47 13.29 -3.04 -5.53
CA ARG A 47 12.86 -4.44 -5.37
C ARG A 47 12.68 -4.82 -3.90
N THR A 48 13.17 -3.99 -2.99
CA THR A 48 13.17 -4.23 -1.55
C THR A 48 12.53 -3.07 -0.79
N VAL A 49 12.10 -3.32 0.44
CA VAL A 49 11.58 -2.27 1.33
C VAL A 49 12.63 -1.18 1.59
N ALA A 50 13.92 -1.55 1.63
CA ALA A 50 15.02 -0.61 1.81
C ALA A 50 15.06 0.43 0.68
N ASP A 51 14.80 0.01 -0.56
CA ASP A 51 14.75 0.90 -1.73
C ASP A 51 13.58 1.89 -1.66
N LEU A 52 12.53 1.55 -0.91
CA LEU A 52 11.31 2.35 -0.76
C LEU A 52 11.31 3.23 0.49
N LEU A 53 12.34 3.17 1.33
CA LEU A 53 12.38 3.90 2.61
C LEU A 53 12.17 5.40 2.43
N THR A 54 12.74 6.01 1.39
CA THR A 54 12.54 7.43 1.07
C THR A 54 11.08 7.79 0.80
N GLY A 55 10.32 6.88 0.16
CA GLY A 55 8.89 7.07 -0.05
C GLY A 55 8.05 6.69 1.18
N ILE A 56 8.53 5.79 2.04
CA ILE A 56 7.82 5.36 3.26
C ILE A 56 7.93 6.39 4.39
N ILE A 57 9.11 6.98 4.60
CA ILE A 57 9.38 7.89 5.73
C ILE A 57 8.35 9.03 5.86
N PRO A 58 7.92 9.71 4.78
CA PRO A 58 6.90 10.75 4.86
C PRO A 58 5.53 10.26 5.35
N HIS A 59 5.27 8.95 5.26
CA HIS A 59 4.01 8.32 5.67
C HIS A 59 4.09 7.63 7.04
N LEU A 60 5.20 7.69 7.77
CA LEU A 60 5.26 7.12 9.12
C LEU A 60 4.44 7.98 10.10
#